data_AF-A0A7S1QEZ3-F1
#
_entry.id   AF-A0A7S1QEZ3-F1
#
_cell.length_a   1.000
_cell.length_b   1.000
_cell.length_c   1.000
_cell.angle_alpha   90.00
_cell.angle_beta   90.00
_cell.angle_gamma   90.00
#
_symmetry.space_group_name_H-M   'P 1'
#
loop_
_entity.id
_entity.type
_entity.pdbx_description
1 polymer ?
#
loop_
_entity_poly.entity_id
_entity_poly.type
_entity_poly.pdbx_seq_one_letter_code
_entity_poly.pdbx_strand_id
1 'polypeptide(L)'
;TVSVLYWHPAMVGREHDVRFIMDFSLYRIAKQLRLLGYDAECSRENTQEMVVRKARADGRTLITASPSQVPHIEKLNKAVREEAPPPQRTIIGYNSDGESEYADSEPDTDGPGGVINYIVINTNVKFDDQFRQVVQLGGIR
;
A
#
# COMPACT_ATOMS: atom_id res chain seq x y z
N THR A 1 -15.12 -4.31 -15.57
CA THR A 1 -14.39 -3.05 -15.36
C THR A 1 -13.21 -3.35 -14.47
N VAL A 2 -12.00 -3.38 -15.04
CA VAL A 2 -10.77 -3.65 -14.28
C VAL A 2 -10.27 -2.30 -13.78
N SER A 3 -10.47 -1.99 -12.51
CA SER A 3 -9.93 -0.77 -11.91
C SER A 3 -8.48 -1.03 -11.54
N VAL A 4 -7.57 -0.50 -12.36
CA VAL A 4 -6.13 -0.45 -12.09
C VAL A 4 -5.91 0.65 -11.07
N LEU A 5 -5.41 0.31 -9.88
CA LEU A 5 -5.08 1.27 -8.82
C LEU A 5 -3.56 1.34 -8.64
N TYR A 6 -3.10 2.59 -8.67
CA TYR A 6 -1.75 3.12 -8.71
C TYR A 6 -0.69 2.35 -7.91
N TRP A 7 0.40 2.01 -8.61
CA TRP A 7 1.67 1.57 -8.02
C TRP A 7 2.63 2.77 -7.97
N HIS A 8 3.09 3.16 -6.77
CA HIS A 8 4.17 4.16 -6.64
C HIS A 8 5.53 3.49 -6.85
N PRO A 9 6.39 3.98 -7.76
CA PRO A 9 7.63 3.31 -8.17
C PRO A 9 8.82 3.49 -7.20
N ALA A 10 8.60 3.86 -5.93
CA ALA A 10 9.69 4.15 -4.99
C ALA A 10 10.39 2.89 -4.43
N MET A 11 9.88 1.67 -4.66
CA MET A 11 10.42 0.44 -4.07
C MET A 11 11.52 -0.26 -4.92
N VAL A 12 12.48 0.50 -5.44
CA VAL A 12 13.72 -0.08 -5.98
C VAL A 12 14.74 -0.15 -4.83
N GLY A 13 14.70 -1.20 -4.01
CA GLY A 13 15.77 -1.37 -3.00
C GLY A 13 15.66 -2.47 -1.95
N ARG A 14 14.50 -3.09 -1.69
CA ARG A 14 14.42 -4.18 -0.70
C ARG A 14 13.47 -5.28 -1.14
N GLU A 15 14.02 -6.28 -1.83
CA GLU A 15 13.30 -7.41 -2.42
C GLU A 15 12.64 -8.36 -1.37
N HIS A 16 12.75 -8.07 -0.06
CA HIS A 16 12.19 -8.88 1.03
C HIS A 16 11.38 -8.12 2.11
N ASP A 17 11.13 -6.80 1.97
CA ASP A 17 10.48 -6.01 3.04
C ASP A 17 8.97 -5.79 2.86
N VAL A 18 8.37 -6.30 1.77
CA VAL A 18 6.93 -6.15 1.54
C VAL A 18 6.15 -7.10 2.44
N ARG A 19 5.48 -6.53 3.44
CA ARG A 19 4.62 -7.25 4.38
C ARG A 19 3.17 -7.07 3.98
N PHE A 20 2.44 -8.17 3.87
CA PHE A 20 1.04 -8.20 3.44
C PHE A 20 0.11 -8.44 4.63
N ILE A 21 -1.09 -7.90 4.55
CA ILE A 21 -2.21 -8.24 5.42
C ILE A 21 -3.48 -8.38 4.59
N MET A 22 -4.32 -9.34 4.91
CA MET A 22 -5.53 -9.60 4.12
C MET A 22 -6.68 -10.21 4.93
N ASP A 23 -7.89 -10.04 4.40
CA ASP A 23 -9.09 -10.68 4.92
C ASP A 23 -9.02 -12.22 4.84
N PHE A 24 -9.76 -12.91 5.70
CA PHE A 24 -9.76 -14.38 5.74
C PHE A 24 -10.27 -15.05 4.46
N SER A 25 -11.08 -14.35 3.65
CA SER A 25 -11.51 -14.83 2.33
C SER A 25 -10.34 -15.09 1.38
N LEU A 26 -9.18 -14.48 1.63
CA LEU A 26 -7.97 -14.58 0.83
C LEU A 26 -6.93 -15.55 1.43
N TYR A 27 -7.33 -16.40 2.39
CA TYR A 27 -6.43 -17.35 3.05
C TYR A 27 -5.57 -18.19 2.08
N ARG A 28 -6.14 -18.61 0.95
CA ARG A 28 -5.39 -19.39 -0.07
C ARG A 28 -4.24 -18.58 -0.68
N ILE A 29 -4.45 -17.29 -0.92
CA ILE A 29 -3.42 -16.37 -1.41
C ILE A 29 -2.36 -16.16 -0.32
N ALA A 30 -2.79 -15.88 0.92
CA ALA A 30 -1.87 -15.74 2.06
C ALA A 30 -0.95 -16.95 2.20
N LYS A 31 -1.52 -18.16 2.08
CA LYS A 31 -0.77 -19.41 2.15
C LYS A 31 0.28 -19.49 1.04
N GLN A 32 -0.06 -19.15 -0.21
CA GLN A 32 0.92 -19.17 -1.30
C GLN A 32 2.02 -18.14 -1.11
N LEU A 33 1.70 -16.92 -0.67
CA LEU A 33 2.70 -15.90 -0.37
C LEU A 33 3.70 -16.37 0.69
N ARG A 34 3.22 -17.01 1.76
CA ARG A 34 4.09 -17.59 2.80
C ARG A 34 4.98 -18.71 2.27
N LEU A 35 4.47 -19.55 1.36
CA LEU A 35 5.26 -20.61 0.73
C LEU A 35 6.38 -20.06 -0.14
N LEU A 36 6.20 -18.86 -0.70
CA LEU A 36 7.22 -18.14 -1.45
C LEU A 36 8.16 -17.30 -0.56
N GLY A 37 7.98 -17.34 0.77
CA GLY A 37 8.84 -16.64 1.73
C GLY A 37 8.43 -15.22 2.08
N TYR A 38 7.26 -14.75 1.63
CA TYR A 38 6.75 -13.41 1.97
C TYR A 38 6.04 -13.40 3.34
N ASP A 39 6.15 -12.29 4.07
CA ASP A 39 5.35 -12.03 5.27
C ASP A 39 3.92 -11.69 4.84
N ALA A 40 2.99 -12.60 5.10
CA ALA A 40 1.57 -12.40 4.86
C ALA A 40 0.76 -12.74 6.11
N GLU A 41 0.09 -11.75 6.70
CA GLU A 41 -0.86 -11.95 7.79
C GLU A 41 -2.28 -12.19 7.25
N CYS A 42 -2.93 -13.23 7.76
CA CYS A 42 -4.31 -13.55 7.45
C CYS A 42 -4.88 -14.36 8.62
N SER A 43 -5.91 -13.83 9.29
CA SER A 43 -6.54 -14.45 10.45
C SER A 43 -8.06 -14.36 10.32
N ARG A 44 -8.76 -15.40 10.79
CA ARG A 44 -10.22 -15.46 10.84
C ARG A 44 -10.82 -14.49 11.86
N GLU A 45 -10.04 -14.15 12.89
CA GLU A 45 -10.44 -13.22 13.95
C GLU A 45 -10.33 -11.76 13.49
N ASN A 46 -9.61 -11.50 12.39
CA ASN A 46 -9.49 -10.17 11.84
C ASN A 46 -10.78 -9.77 11.11
N THR A 47 -11.52 -8.82 11.70
CA THR A 47 -12.61 -8.12 11.01
C THR A 47 -12.02 -7.20 9.95
N GLN A 48 -12.80 -6.89 8.92
CA GLN A 48 -12.43 -5.98 7.83
C GLN A 48 -11.84 -4.65 8.34
N GLU A 49 -12.48 -4.03 9.34
CA GLU A 49 -11.99 -2.79 9.95
C GLU A 49 -10.66 -2.99 10.67
N MET A 50 -10.48 -4.12 11.37
CA MET A 50 -9.23 -4.40 12.06
C MET A 50 -8.08 -4.66 11.10
N VAL A 51 -8.33 -5.32 9.96
CA VAL A 51 -7.32 -5.52 8.89
C VAL A 51 -6.83 -4.16 8.37
N VAL A 52 -7.74 -3.22 8.10
CA VAL A 52 -7.39 -1.85 7.64
C VAL A 52 -6.57 -1.10 8.70
N ARG A 53 -6.99 -1.15 9.97
CA ARG A 53 -6.26 -0.50 11.09
C ARG A 53 -4.87 -1.09 11.27
N LYS A 54 -4.73 -2.42 11.24
CA LYS A 54 -3.43 -3.11 11.31
C LYS A 54 -2.54 -2.78 10.11
N ALA A 55 -3.10 -2.75 8.91
CA ALA A 55 -2.37 -2.36 7.69
C ALA A 55 -1.69 -0.99 7.88
N ARG A 56 -2.44 -0.04 8.43
CA ARG A 56 -1.92 1.30 8.73
C ARG A 56 -0.88 1.32 9.86
N ALA A 57 -1.19 0.66 10.98
CA ALA A 57 -0.35 0.67 12.17
C ALA A 57 1.01 0.02 11.90
N ASP A 58 1.01 -1.09 11.17
CA ASP A 58 2.20 -1.90 10.93
C ASP A 58 2.93 -1.53 9.63
N GLY A 59 2.38 -0.64 8.81
CA GLY A 59 2.90 -0.33 7.47
C GLY A 59 2.86 -1.54 6.54
N ARG A 60 1.78 -2.33 6.58
CA ARG A 60 1.57 -3.51 5.73
C ARG A 60 0.71 -3.14 4.52
N THR A 61 0.99 -3.78 3.39
CA THR A 61 0.14 -3.69 2.19
C THR A 61 -1.13 -4.51 2.39
N LEU A 62 -2.28 -3.85 2.32
CA LEU A 62 -3.59 -4.48 2.42
C LEU A 62 -3.97 -5.13 1.09
N ILE A 63 -4.25 -6.44 1.09
CA ILE A 63 -4.88 -7.10 -0.07
C ILE A 63 -6.34 -7.37 0.29
N THR A 64 -7.27 -6.85 -0.51
CA THR A 64 -8.70 -7.00 -0.29
C THR A 64 -9.43 -7.48 -1.54
N ALA A 65 -10.42 -8.32 -1.31
CA ALA A 65 -11.38 -8.75 -2.33
C ALA A 65 -12.70 -7.97 -2.24
N SER A 66 -12.80 -7.00 -1.33
CA SER A 66 -14.03 -6.28 -1.02
C SER A 66 -13.96 -4.85 -1.60
N PRO A 67 -14.61 -4.57 -2.74
CA PRO A 67 -14.58 -3.24 -3.34
C PRO A 67 -15.20 -2.16 -2.44
N SER A 68 -16.11 -2.54 -1.55
CA SER A 68 -16.73 -1.63 -0.59
C SER A 68 -15.76 -1.06 0.44
N GLN A 69 -14.57 -1.66 0.63
CA GLN A 69 -13.54 -1.10 1.50
C GLN A 69 -12.76 0.04 0.86
N VAL A 70 -12.71 0.11 -0.47
CA VAL A 70 -11.89 1.10 -1.20
C VAL A 70 -12.24 2.53 -0.82
N PRO A 71 -13.52 2.97 -0.83
CA PRO A 71 -13.85 4.34 -0.45
C PRO A 71 -13.46 4.68 0.99
N HIS A 72 -13.50 3.69 1.88
CA HIS A 72 -13.11 3.86 3.28
C HIS A 72 -11.60 4.07 3.42
N ILE A 73 -10.80 3.24 2.73
CA ILE A 73 -9.33 3.37 2.71
C ILE A 73 -8.91 4.70 2.08
N GLU A 74 -9.52 5.08 0.95
CA GLU A 74 -9.25 6.36 0.30
C GLU A 74 -9.57 7.55 1.20
N LYS A 75 -10.67 7.50 1.94
CA LYS A 75 -11.02 8.53 2.93
C LYS A 75 -9.96 8.65 4.03
N LEU A 76 -9.47 7.52 4.55
CA LEU A 76 -8.40 7.50 5.56
C LEU A 76 -7.09 8.07 4.99
N ASN A 77 -6.70 7.64 3.80
CA ASN A 77 -5.50 8.12 3.14
C ASN A 77 -5.56 9.63 2.83
N LYS A 78 -6.74 10.14 2.47
CA LYS A 78 -6.97 11.57 2.27
C LYS A 78 -6.76 12.35 3.57
N ALA A 79 -7.34 11.89 4.68
CA ALA A 79 -7.16 12.54 5.98
C ALA A 79 -5.68 12.58 6.40
N VAL A 80 -4.94 11.48 6.20
CA VAL A 80 -3.49 11.44 6.49
C VAL A 80 -2.72 12.45 5.65
N ARG A 81 -3.06 12.60 4.37
CA ARG A 81 -2.41 13.59 3.49
C ARG A 81 -2.73 15.04 3.87
N GLU A 82 -3.92 15.29 4.41
CA GLU A 82 -4.34 16.61 4.91
C GLU A 82 -3.71 16.94 6.27
N GLU A 83 -3.45 15.94 7.12
CA GLU A 83 -2.76 16.08 8.40
C GLU A 83 -1.24 16.20 8.25
N ALA A 84 -0.68 15.79 7.11
CA ALA A 84 0.75 15.91 6.83
C ALA A 84 1.15 17.40 6.82
N PRO A 85 2.23 17.80 7.52
CA PRO A 85 2.72 19.17 7.46
C PRO A 85 3.03 19.53 6.00
N PRO A 86 2.81 20.80 5.59
CA PRO A 86 3.14 21.23 4.25
C PRO A 86 4.60 20.87 3.94
N PRO A 87 4.91 20.44 2.69
CA PRO A 87 6.23 19.97 2.34
C PRO A 87 7.27 21.00 2.77
N GLN A 88 8.23 20.57 3.59
CA GLN A 88 9.35 21.43 3.99
C GLN A 88 10.17 21.70 2.73
N ARG A 89 9.96 22.88 2.15
CA ARG A 89 10.72 23.35 1.00
C ARG A 89 12.15 23.62 1.45
N THR A 90 13.06 22.73 1.08
CA THR A 90 14.49 22.93 1.36
C THR A 90 15.08 23.75 0.22
N ILE A 91 15.69 24.88 0.53
CA ILE A 91 16.40 25.70 -0.46
C ILE A 91 17.65 24.91 -0.88
N ILE A 92 17.72 24.53 -2.16
CA ILE A 92 18.84 23.77 -2.73
C ILE A 92 19.83 24.64 -3.50
N GLY A 93 19.45 25.88 -3.81
CA GLY A 93 20.30 26.80 -4.53
C GLY A 93 19.66 28.16 -4.72
N TYR A 94 20.44 29.06 -5.31
CA TYR A 94 19.97 30.33 -5.83
C TYR A 94 20.30 30.35 -7.32
N ASN A 95 19.31 30.64 -8.17
CA ASN A 95 19.54 30.77 -9.59
C ASN A 95 20.27 32.10 -9.90
N SER A 96 20.69 32.28 -11.15
CA SER A 96 21.42 33.49 -11.59
C SER A 96 20.61 34.78 -11.47
N ASP A 97 19.29 34.68 -11.28
CA ASP A 97 18.38 35.81 -11.08
C ASP A 97 18.20 36.17 -9.59
N GLY A 98 18.85 35.43 -8.69
CA GLY A 98 18.77 35.62 -7.24
C GLY A 98 17.53 35.01 -6.60
N GLU A 99 16.73 34.24 -7.35
CA GLU A 99 15.59 33.52 -6.81
C GLU A 99 16.03 32.20 -6.18
N SER A 100 15.35 31.80 -5.09
CA SER A 100 15.62 30.55 -4.39
C SER A 100 15.02 29.37 -5.15
N GLU A 101 15.84 28.35 -5.42
CA GLU A 101 15.41 27.07 -5.94
C GLU A 101 15.08 26.14 -4.77
N TYR A 102 13.88 25.57 -4.78
CA TYR A 102 13.40 24.69 -3.72
C TYR A 102 13.36 23.24 -4.22
N ALA A 103 13.81 22.30 -3.40
CA ALA A 103 13.46 20.90 -3.56
C ALA A 103 12.18 20.61 -2.80
N ASP A 104 11.17 20.11 -3.51
CA ASP A 104 9.99 19.51 -2.88
C ASP A 104 10.43 18.17 -2.29
N SER A 105 10.60 18.12 -0.96
CA SER A 105 10.77 16.85 -0.25
C SER A 105 9.38 16.27 -0.06
N GLU A 106 9.09 15.14 -0.72
CA GLU A 106 7.85 14.41 -0.47
C GLU A 106 7.84 13.99 1.02
N PRO A 107 6.71 14.17 1.72
CA PRO A 107 6.64 13.77 3.11
C PRO A 107 6.88 12.27 3.21
N ASP A 108 7.84 11.88 4.07
CA ASP A 108 8.12 10.49 4.45
C ASP A 108 6.83 9.86 5.01
N THR A 109 6.04 9.25 4.14
CA THR A 109 4.75 8.63 4.45
C THR A 109 4.89 7.13 4.73
N ASP A 110 6.12 6.61 4.69
CA ASP A 110 6.47 5.21 4.91
C ASP A 110 6.58 4.82 6.40
N GLY A 111 6.29 5.75 7.32
CA GLY A 111 6.25 5.49 8.76
C GLY A 111 4.93 4.86 9.26
N PRO A 112 4.95 4.18 10.42
CA PRO A 112 3.73 3.67 11.07
C PRO A 112 2.73 4.80 11.32
N GLY A 113 1.50 4.65 10.84
CA GLY A 113 0.48 5.71 10.86
C GLY A 113 0.27 6.46 9.53
N GLY A 114 1.09 6.17 8.52
CA GLY A 114 1.04 6.77 7.18
C GLY A 114 -0.08 6.27 6.26
N VAL A 115 0.14 6.43 4.95
CA VAL A 115 -0.82 6.06 3.90
C VAL A 115 -0.92 4.53 3.81
N ILE A 116 -2.13 4.01 3.69
CA ILE A 116 -2.38 2.58 3.52
C ILE A 116 -2.18 2.22 2.05
N ASN A 117 -1.17 1.40 1.77
CA ASN A 117 -1.01 0.74 0.48
C ASN A 117 -2.02 -0.40 0.38
N TYR A 118 -2.77 -0.47 -0.73
CA TYR A 118 -3.77 -1.51 -0.92
C TYR A 118 -3.86 -2.04 -2.35
N ILE A 119 -4.19 -3.33 -2.47
CA ILE A 119 -4.41 -4.04 -3.72
C ILE A 119 -5.83 -4.63 -3.68
N VAL A 120 -6.61 -4.31 -4.70
CA VAL A 120 -7.97 -4.86 -4.87
C VAL A 120 -7.91 -5.99 -5.87
N ILE A 121 -8.34 -7.18 -5.48
CA ILE A 121 -8.35 -8.36 -6.35
C ILE A 121 -9.76 -8.77 -6.72
N ASN A 122 -9.92 -9.21 -7.97
CA ASN A 122 -11.18 -9.69 -8.48
C ASN A 122 -11.40 -11.16 -8.07
N THR A 123 -12.44 -11.45 -7.29
CA THR A 123 -12.76 -12.83 -6.87
C THR A 123 -13.50 -13.66 -7.92
N ASN A 124 -13.98 -13.03 -9.01
CA ASN A 124 -14.74 -13.71 -10.06
C ASN A 124 -13.85 -14.42 -11.09
N VAL A 125 -12.53 -14.40 -10.91
CA VAL A 125 -11.57 -15.12 -11.76
C VAL A 125 -10.99 -16.32 -11.01
N LYS A 126 -10.31 -17.21 -11.75
CA LYS A 126 -9.67 -18.41 -11.18
C LYS A 126 -8.57 -18.01 -10.21
N PHE A 127 -8.27 -18.91 -9.26
CA PHE A 127 -7.22 -18.70 -8.27
C PHE A 127 -5.88 -18.28 -8.88
N ASP A 128 -5.46 -18.91 -9.97
CA ASP A 128 -4.19 -18.59 -10.63
C ASP A 128 -4.17 -17.16 -11.16
N ASP A 129 -5.31 -16.66 -11.67
CA ASP A 129 -5.46 -15.28 -12.13
C ASP A 129 -5.50 -14.29 -10.96
N GLN A 130 -6.14 -14.67 -9.83
CA GLN A 130 -6.12 -13.88 -8.60
C GLN A 130 -4.70 -13.73 -8.06
N PHE A 131 -3.97 -14.85 -8.01
CA PHE A 131 -2.60 -14.88 -7.51
C PHE A 131 -1.67 -14.08 -8.44
N ARG A 132 -1.83 -14.22 -9.76
CA ARG A 132 -1.07 -13.44 -10.74
C ARG A 132 -1.28 -11.93 -10.58
N GLN A 133 -2.51 -11.48 -10.29
CA GLN A 133 -2.78 -10.07 -9.98
C GLN A 133 -2.00 -9.62 -8.74
N VAL A 134 -1.98 -10.42 -7.67
CA VAL A 134 -1.21 -10.10 -6.47
C VAL A 134 0.29 -10.03 -6.76
N VAL A 135 0.82 -10.95 -7.55
CA VAL A 135 2.24 -10.96 -7.92
C VAL A 135 2.60 -9.69 -8.72
N GLN A 136 1.79 -9.37 -9.73
CA GLN A 136 2.01 -8.20 -10.59
C GLN A 136 1.86 -6.87 -9.86
N LEU A 137 0.84 -6.74 -9.01
CA LEU A 137 0.52 -5.50 -8.31
C LEU A 137 1.29 -5.33 -7.01
N GLY A 138 1.68 -6.44 -6.38
CA GLY A 138 2.44 -6.47 -5.12
C GLY A 138 3.95 -6.33 -5.30
N GLY A 139 4.45 -6.19 -6.53
CA GLY A 139 5.88 -6.09 -6.80
C GLY A 139 6.68 -7.35 -6.43
N ILE A 140 6.01 -8.50 -6.41
CA ILE A 140 6.58 -9.81 -6.07
C ILE A 140 7.35 -10.30 -7.31
N ARG A 141 8.63 -10.65 -7.15
CA ARG A 141 9.54 -11.08 -8.23
C ARG A 141 9.95 -12.53 -8.06
#